data_AF-K1UP80-F1
#
_entry.id   AF-K1UP80-F1
#
_cell.length_a   1.000
_cell.length_b   1.000
_cell.length_c   1.000
_cell.angle_alpha   90.00
_cell.angle_beta   90.00
_cell.angle_gamma   90.00
#
_symmetry.space_group_name_H-M   'P 1'
#
loop_
_entity.id
_entity.type
_entity.pdbx_description
1 polymer ?
#
loop_
_entity_poly.entity_id
_entity_poly.type
_entity_poly.pdbx_seq_one_letter_code
_entity_poly.pdbx_strand_id
1 'polypeptide(L)'
;KSQYHPGTSLETALNGTGVYTMVSAKKVNGAWNIYSTLNDGKNKTETIILSTAKENYANYTYLGAGNDPKDAKKNGFIMGLSNFSGPVAWDRQCPNCLEQYGGTNYPLEWTGNRQSVICDKCKRIYSLEYGTISSGGKSKSDKPLMQYRVTYGGKGTDIYVGN
;
A
#
# COMPACT_ATOMS: atom_id res chain seq x y z
N LYS A 1 4.44 12.28 11.49
CA LYS A 1 5.84 12.77 11.50
C LYS A 1 6.76 11.68 10.99
N SER A 2 7.27 11.78 9.77
CA SER A 2 8.36 10.93 9.24
C SER A 2 9.75 11.32 9.80
N GLN A 3 9.82 12.36 10.64
CA GLN A 3 11.06 12.93 11.17
C GLN A 3 11.93 11.96 11.99
N TYR A 4 11.41 10.82 12.45
CA TYR A 4 12.17 9.85 13.25
C TYR A 4 12.74 8.68 12.45
N HIS A 5 12.38 8.55 11.17
CA HIS A 5 12.80 7.42 10.33
C HIS A 5 13.23 7.88 8.92
N PRO A 6 14.32 8.67 8.82
CA PRO A 6 14.89 9.05 7.52
C PRO A 6 15.48 7.84 6.80
N GLY A 7 15.41 7.85 5.46
CA GLY A 7 15.95 6.80 4.60
C GLY A 7 15.10 5.54 4.51
N THR A 8 13.86 5.58 5.00
CA THR A 8 12.95 4.43 4.92
C THR A 8 12.48 4.18 3.48
N SER A 9 12.00 2.96 3.25
CA SER A 9 11.27 2.60 2.03
C SER A 9 10.05 3.48 1.76
N LEU A 10 9.38 3.99 2.80
CA LEU A 10 8.30 4.97 2.68
C LEU A 10 8.79 6.30 2.10
N GLU A 11 9.87 6.84 2.67
CA GLU A 11 10.49 8.08 2.14
C GLU A 11 11.00 7.87 0.71
N THR A 12 11.58 6.71 0.43
CA THR A 12 12.08 6.36 -0.91
C THR A 12 10.94 6.37 -1.94
N ALA A 13 9.81 5.74 -1.63
CA ALA A 13 8.65 5.69 -2.52
C ALA A 13 8.01 7.07 -2.75
N LEU A 14 8.08 7.98 -1.77
CA LEU A 14 7.53 9.33 -1.89
C LEU A 14 8.39 10.30 -2.69
N ASN A 15 9.68 10.01 -2.84
CA ASN A 15 10.63 10.88 -3.52
C ASN A 15 11.14 10.31 -4.86
N GLY A 16 10.86 9.03 -5.15
CA GLY A 16 11.27 8.37 -6.38
C GLY A 16 10.10 8.18 -7.35
N THR A 17 10.17 8.81 -8.52
CA THR A 17 9.18 8.63 -9.59
C THR A 17 9.13 7.18 -10.05
N GLY A 18 7.94 6.60 -10.14
CA GLY A 18 7.73 5.18 -10.46
C GLY A 18 8.14 4.21 -9.34
N VAL A 19 8.41 4.73 -8.13
CA VAL A 19 8.76 3.93 -6.95
C VAL A 19 7.52 3.80 -6.08
N TYR A 20 7.22 2.56 -5.71
CA TYR A 20 6.06 2.21 -4.90
C TYR A 20 6.49 1.32 -3.73
N THR A 21 5.73 1.38 -2.65
CA THR A 21 5.87 0.49 -1.51
C THR A 21 4.52 0.00 -1.03
N MET A 22 4.46 -1.28 -0.65
CA MET A 22 3.34 -1.85 0.09
C MET A 22 3.50 -1.52 1.56
N VAL A 23 2.48 -0.93 2.16
CA VAL A 23 2.45 -0.48 3.56
C VAL A 23 1.41 -1.26 4.33
N SER A 24 1.81 -1.81 5.47
CA SER A 24 0.93 -2.49 6.41
C SER A 24 1.30 -2.11 7.84
N ALA A 25 0.42 -2.34 8.81
CA ALA A 25 0.73 -2.12 10.22
C ALA A 25 0.26 -3.27 11.10
N LYS A 26 0.98 -3.50 12.21
CA LYS A 26 0.55 -4.38 13.30
C LYS A 26 1.02 -3.83 14.62
N LYS A 27 0.19 -3.92 15.65
CA LYS A 27 0.62 -3.64 17.02
C LYS A 27 1.33 -4.86 17.60
N VAL A 28 2.56 -4.69 18.07
CA VAL A 28 3.40 -5.74 18.67
C VAL A 28 3.94 -5.21 19.99
N ASN A 29 3.69 -5.92 21.09
CA ASN A 29 4.13 -5.53 22.44
C ASN A 29 3.81 -4.08 22.79
N GLY A 30 2.62 -3.61 22.39
CA GLY A 30 2.17 -2.25 22.66
C GLY A 30 2.68 -1.17 21.70
N ALA A 31 3.66 -1.45 20.84
CA ALA A 31 4.16 -0.52 19.82
C ALA A 31 3.62 -0.85 18.41
N TRP A 32 3.43 0.17 17.57
CA TRP A 32 3.05 -0.06 16.17
C TRP A 32 4.28 -0.39 15.34
N ASN A 33 4.22 -1.50 14.61
CA ASN A 33 5.19 -1.87 13.59
C ASN A 33 4.58 -1.58 12.23
N ILE A 34 5.20 -0.68 11.47
CA ILE A 34 4.88 -0.42 10.08
C ILE A 34 5.78 -1.31 9.22
N TYR A 35 5.16 -2.13 8.38
CA TYR A 35 5.84 -2.94 7.39
C TYR A 35 5.79 -2.23 6.05
N SER A 36 6.94 -2.09 5.42
CA SER A 36 7.05 -1.41 4.13
C SER A 36 7.93 -2.23 3.18
N THR A 37 7.44 -2.51 1.97
CA THR A 37 8.13 -3.35 0.98
C THR A 37 8.17 -2.65 -0.36
N LEU A 38 9.37 -2.22 -0.77
CA LEU A 38 9.58 -1.53 -2.05
C LEU A 38 9.37 -2.45 -3.26
N ASN A 39 9.03 -1.82 -4.38
CA ASN A 39 9.00 -2.45 -5.69
C ASN A 39 10.40 -2.59 -6.34
N ASP A 40 11.47 -2.67 -5.53
CA ASP A 40 12.89 -2.56 -5.96
C ASP A 40 13.53 -3.88 -6.41
N GLY A 41 12.77 -4.97 -6.50
CA GLY A 41 13.31 -6.28 -6.87
C GLY A 41 13.81 -7.13 -5.71
N LYS A 42 14.13 -6.53 -4.55
CA LYS A 42 14.83 -7.22 -3.46
C LYS A 42 13.90 -8.03 -2.56
N ASN A 43 12.59 -7.84 -2.67
CA ASN A 43 11.58 -8.50 -1.82
C ASN A 43 11.85 -8.34 -0.31
N LYS A 44 12.49 -7.24 0.09
CA LYS A 44 12.83 -6.98 1.49
C LYS A 44 11.74 -6.11 2.12
N THR A 45 11.06 -6.66 3.11
CA THR A 45 10.17 -5.89 3.97
C THR A 45 10.97 -5.22 5.08
N GLU A 46 10.98 -3.90 5.10
CA GLU A 46 11.44 -3.10 6.23
C GLU A 46 10.39 -3.11 7.34
N THR A 47 10.85 -3.11 8.60
CA THR A 47 9.98 -2.93 9.77
C THR A 47 10.39 -1.64 10.48
N ILE A 48 9.46 -0.70 10.57
CA ILE A 48 9.63 0.60 11.22
C ILE A 48 8.83 0.56 12.52
N ILE A 49 9.52 0.68 13.66
CA ILE A 49 8.91 0.57 14.99
C ILE A 49 8.60 1.98 15.51
N LEU A 50 7.31 2.26 15.66
CA LEU A 50 6.78 3.50 16.25
C LEU A 50 6.82 3.37 17.78
N SER A 51 8.01 3.53 18.33
CA SER A 51 8.30 3.27 19.74
C SER A 51 8.00 4.46 20.66
N THR A 52 7.87 5.67 20.11
CA THR A 52 7.57 6.86 20.94
C THR A 52 6.09 6.98 21.23
N ALA A 53 5.74 7.54 22.39
CA ALA A 53 4.35 7.79 22.77
C ALA A 53 3.60 8.67 21.73
N LYS A 54 4.32 9.61 21.09
CA LYS A 54 3.77 10.48 20.06
C LYS A 54 3.41 9.73 18.77
N GLU A 55 4.24 8.77 18.36
CA GLU A 55 3.96 7.96 17.15
C GLU A 55 2.91 6.88 17.41
N ASN A 56 2.83 6.40 18.64
CA ASN A 56 1.89 5.35 19.06
C ASN A 56 0.48 5.90 19.41
N TYR A 57 0.30 7.22 19.36
CA TYR A 57 -1.01 7.87 19.57
C TYR A 57 -1.99 7.59 18.43
N ALA A 58 -1.49 7.45 17.20
CA ALA A 58 -2.32 7.13 16.05
C ALA A 58 -2.76 5.65 16.05
N ASN A 59 -3.97 5.39 15.56
CA ASN A 59 -4.51 4.05 15.44
C ASN A 59 -4.42 3.56 13.98
N TYR A 60 -3.61 2.53 13.74
CA TYR A 60 -3.41 1.92 12.43
C TYR A 60 -4.12 0.56 12.28
N THR A 61 -5.12 0.28 13.13
CA THR A 61 -5.86 -0.99 13.11
C THR A 61 -6.58 -1.21 11.79
N TYR A 62 -7.07 -0.12 11.16
CA TYR A 62 -7.84 -0.16 9.93
C TYR A 62 -7.07 0.46 8.77
N LEU A 63 -5.93 -0.14 8.41
CA LEU A 63 -5.22 0.21 7.18
C LEU A 63 -5.73 -0.64 6.02
N GLY A 64 -6.36 0.02 5.05
CA GLY A 64 -6.91 -0.65 3.88
C GLY A 64 -8.23 -1.38 4.16
N ALA A 65 -8.77 -2.02 3.12
CA ALA A 65 -9.93 -2.90 3.22
C ALA A 65 -9.60 -4.29 3.81
N GLY A 66 -8.31 -4.60 3.98
CA GLY A 66 -7.83 -5.88 4.49
C GLY A 66 -7.83 -5.99 6.00
N ASN A 67 -8.13 -7.18 6.54
CA ASN A 67 -8.06 -7.45 7.98
C ASN A 67 -7.45 -8.82 8.34
N ASP A 68 -6.62 -9.44 7.48
CA ASP A 68 -5.96 -10.72 7.77
C ASP A 68 -5.25 -10.68 9.15
N PRO A 69 -5.76 -11.40 10.17
CA PRO A 69 -5.19 -11.37 11.51
C PRO A 69 -3.94 -12.27 11.62
N LYS A 70 -3.73 -13.16 10.66
CA LYS A 70 -2.61 -14.13 10.63
C LYS A 70 -1.37 -13.51 10.00
N ASP A 71 -1.55 -12.72 8.95
CA ASP A 71 -0.46 -12.01 8.27
C ASP A 71 -0.80 -10.54 8.04
N ALA A 72 -0.32 -9.67 8.93
CA ALA A 72 -0.53 -8.23 8.81
C ALA A 72 0.05 -7.66 7.51
N LYS A 73 1.06 -8.32 6.91
CA LYS A 73 1.62 -7.92 5.62
C LYS A 73 0.69 -8.22 4.45
N LYS A 74 -0.53 -8.70 4.65
CA LYS A 74 -1.54 -8.87 3.59
C LYS A 74 -2.61 -7.77 3.61
N ASN A 75 -2.51 -6.84 4.55
CA ASN A 75 -3.43 -5.70 4.67
C ASN A 75 -2.74 -4.38 4.31
N GLY A 76 -3.51 -3.29 4.30
CA GLY A 76 -3.00 -1.95 4.05
C GLY A 76 -3.14 -1.48 2.61
N PHE A 77 -2.20 -0.66 2.18
CA PHE A 77 -2.27 0.09 0.94
C PHE A 77 -0.90 0.07 0.24
N ILE A 78 -0.90 0.40 -1.05
CA ILE A 78 0.29 0.58 -1.87
C ILE A 78 0.41 2.08 -2.10
N MET A 79 1.56 2.67 -1.84
CA MET A 79 1.78 4.10 -2.08
C MET A 79 3.07 4.35 -2.84
N GLY A 80 3.13 5.48 -3.53
CA GLY A 80 4.33 5.88 -4.25
C GLY A 80 4.15 7.20 -4.97
N LEU A 81 5.18 7.58 -5.71
CA LEU A 81 5.15 8.74 -6.60
C LEU A 81 4.98 8.24 -8.04
N SER A 82 3.79 8.45 -8.62
CA SER A 82 3.50 8.08 -10.00
C SER A 82 4.33 8.93 -10.98
N ASN A 83 4.56 8.41 -12.19
CA ASN A 83 5.29 9.13 -13.24
C ASN A 83 4.54 10.38 -13.73
N PHE A 84 3.21 10.37 -13.67
CA PHE A 84 2.37 11.41 -14.27
C PHE A 84 1.40 12.09 -13.32
N SER A 85 1.11 11.50 -12.15
CA SER A 85 0.01 11.91 -11.27
C SER A 85 0.47 12.33 -9.86
N GLY A 86 1.78 12.37 -9.62
CA GLY A 86 2.33 12.70 -8.31
C GLY A 86 2.05 11.61 -7.26
N PRO A 87 1.93 11.95 -5.96
CA PRO A 87 1.73 10.97 -4.91
C PRO A 87 0.40 10.23 -5.07
N VAL A 88 0.45 8.89 -5.07
CA VAL A 88 -0.73 8.03 -5.16
C VAL A 88 -0.73 7.00 -4.03
N ALA A 89 -1.94 6.60 -3.63
CA ALA A 89 -2.14 5.49 -2.71
C ALA A 89 -3.33 4.65 -3.16
N TRP A 90 -3.13 3.34 -3.24
CA TRP A 90 -4.10 2.35 -3.70
C TRP A 90 -4.38 1.35 -2.59
N ASP A 91 -5.61 0.89 -2.46
CA ASP A 91 -5.90 -0.24 -1.58
C ASP A 91 -5.15 -1.49 -2.04
N ARG A 92 -4.60 -2.25 -1.08
CA ARG A 92 -3.86 -3.48 -1.39
C ARG A 92 -4.76 -4.70 -1.58
N GLN A 93 -6.08 -4.56 -1.48
CA GLN A 93 -7.04 -5.62 -1.77
C GLN A 93 -7.56 -5.52 -3.20
N CYS A 94 -7.78 -6.67 -3.83
CA CYS A 94 -8.42 -6.73 -5.14
C CYS A 94 -9.91 -6.33 -5.03
N PRO A 95 -10.33 -5.19 -5.61
CA PRO A 95 -11.70 -4.69 -5.45
C PRO A 95 -12.73 -5.59 -6.12
N ASN A 96 -12.33 -6.26 -7.21
CA ASN A 96 -13.22 -7.17 -7.94
C ASN A 96 -13.46 -8.47 -7.16
N CYS A 97 -12.46 -8.97 -6.42
CA CYS A 97 -12.66 -10.14 -5.57
C CYS A 97 -13.47 -9.80 -4.31
N LEU A 98 -13.24 -8.61 -3.73
CA LEU A 98 -14.04 -8.11 -2.62
C LEU A 98 -15.53 -8.04 -2.99
N GLU A 99 -15.85 -7.45 -4.15
CA GLU A 99 -17.23 -7.35 -4.62
C GLU A 99 -17.83 -8.71 -4.99
N GLN A 100 -17.10 -9.54 -5.73
CA GLN A 100 -17.64 -10.79 -6.26
C GLN A 100 -17.83 -11.87 -5.19
N TYR A 101 -16.89 -11.97 -4.23
CA TYR A 101 -16.83 -13.09 -3.30
C TYR A 101 -17.10 -12.68 -1.84
N GLY A 102 -17.20 -11.38 -1.56
CA GLY A 102 -17.26 -10.87 -0.19
C GLY A 102 -16.00 -11.16 0.62
N GLY A 103 -16.01 -10.73 1.88
CA GLY A 103 -14.85 -10.78 2.78
C GLY A 103 -13.88 -9.62 2.52
N THR A 104 -12.67 -9.75 3.05
CA THR A 104 -11.71 -8.65 3.19
C THR A 104 -10.28 -9.03 2.77
N ASN A 105 -10.01 -10.30 2.44
CA ASN A 105 -8.65 -10.80 2.29
C ASN A 105 -8.37 -11.31 0.87
N TYR A 106 -8.12 -10.38 -0.04
CA TYR A 106 -7.66 -10.63 -1.41
C TYR A 106 -6.43 -9.79 -1.72
N PRO A 107 -5.31 -10.03 -1.02
CA PRO A 107 -4.11 -9.22 -1.12
C PRO A 107 -3.57 -9.25 -2.55
N LEU A 108 -3.14 -8.07 -2.98
CA LEU A 108 -2.44 -7.85 -4.21
C LEU A 108 -0.94 -8.03 -3.97
N GLU A 109 -0.29 -8.71 -4.90
CA GLU A 109 1.14 -9.02 -4.88
C GLU A 109 1.85 -8.33 -6.04
N TRP A 110 3.15 -8.07 -5.89
CA TRP A 110 3.94 -7.51 -6.99
C TRP A 110 3.94 -8.46 -8.19
N THR A 111 3.77 -7.89 -9.39
CA THR A 111 4.09 -8.61 -10.63
C THR A 111 5.60 -8.65 -10.87
N GLY A 112 6.05 -9.46 -11.84
CA GLY A 112 7.46 -9.54 -12.21
C GLY A 112 8.08 -8.20 -12.66
N ASN A 113 7.29 -7.34 -13.33
CA ASN A 113 7.76 -5.99 -13.72
C ASN A 113 7.72 -4.97 -12.57
N ARG A 114 7.02 -5.28 -11.47
CA ARG A 114 6.92 -4.48 -10.24
C ARG A 114 6.40 -3.05 -10.42
N GLN A 115 5.84 -2.75 -11.58
CA GLN A 115 5.08 -1.53 -11.89
C GLN A 115 3.57 -1.81 -11.89
N SER A 116 3.21 -3.04 -11.55
CA SER A 116 1.83 -3.52 -11.46
C SER A 116 1.71 -4.52 -10.34
N VAL A 117 0.49 -4.71 -9.86
CA VAL A 117 0.15 -5.72 -8.87
C VAL A 117 -0.87 -6.72 -9.42
N ILE A 118 -0.81 -7.96 -8.95
CA ILE A 118 -1.66 -9.05 -9.39
C ILE A 118 -2.49 -9.59 -8.23
N CYS A 119 -3.75 -9.89 -8.51
CA CYS A 119 -4.58 -10.67 -7.61
C CYS A 119 -4.41 -12.17 -7.92
N ASP A 120 -3.94 -12.95 -6.95
CA ASP A 120 -3.72 -14.38 -7.17
C ASP A 120 -5.04 -15.15 -7.42
N LYS A 121 -6.15 -14.71 -6.82
CA LYS A 121 -7.46 -15.38 -6.95
C LYS A 121 -8.08 -15.20 -8.34
N CYS A 122 -8.12 -13.98 -8.86
CA CYS A 122 -8.79 -13.69 -10.14
C CYS A 122 -7.84 -13.43 -11.32
N LYS A 123 -6.53 -13.40 -11.07
CA LYS A 123 -5.45 -13.16 -12.04
C LYS A 123 -5.50 -11.80 -12.76
N ARG A 124 -6.31 -10.86 -12.27
CA ARG A 124 -6.29 -9.46 -12.72
C ARG A 124 -4.99 -8.78 -12.32
N ILE A 125 -4.43 -8.03 -13.26
CA ILE A 125 -3.23 -7.22 -13.07
C ILE A 125 -3.64 -5.75 -13.15
N TYR A 126 -3.19 -4.97 -12.18
CA TYR A 126 -3.48 -3.54 -12.06
C TYR A 126 -2.20 -2.73 -12.20
N SER A 127 -2.23 -1.72 -13.08
CA SER A 127 -1.16 -0.74 -13.20
C SER A 127 -1.14 0.18 -11.99
N LEU A 128 0.02 0.40 -11.39
CA LEU A 128 0.16 1.34 -10.27
C LEU A 128 0.21 2.80 -10.71
N GLU A 129 0.46 3.03 -11.99
CA GLU A 129 0.49 4.37 -12.58
C GLU A 129 -0.90 5.01 -12.58
N TYR A 130 -1.94 4.23 -12.88
CA TYR A 130 -3.31 4.72 -13.04
C TYR A 130 -4.36 3.95 -12.22
N GLY A 131 -3.98 2.89 -11.53
CA GLY A 131 -4.90 1.98 -10.82
C GLY A 131 -5.77 1.12 -11.74
N THR A 132 -5.65 1.26 -13.06
CA THR A 132 -6.47 0.54 -14.04
C THR A 132 -6.03 -0.90 -14.23
N ILE A 133 -6.94 -1.75 -14.70
CA ILE A 133 -6.62 -3.13 -15.06
C ILE A 133 -5.82 -3.12 -16.37
N SER A 134 -4.59 -3.62 -16.31
CA SER A 134 -3.72 -3.77 -17.49
C SER A 134 -3.82 -5.14 -18.14
N SER A 135 -4.26 -6.17 -17.40
CA SER A 135 -4.47 -7.53 -17.93
C SER A 135 -5.40 -8.35 -17.03
N GLY A 136 -5.96 -9.44 -17.57
CA GLY A 136 -6.84 -10.37 -16.85
C GLY A 136 -8.25 -9.83 -16.58
N GLY A 137 -8.61 -8.70 -17.17
CA GLY A 137 -9.96 -8.15 -17.13
C GLY A 137 -10.98 -9.08 -17.78
N LYS A 138 -12.17 -9.16 -17.20
CA LYS A 138 -13.27 -10.04 -17.65
C LYS A 138 -14.43 -9.27 -18.26
N SER A 139 -14.60 -8.00 -17.88
CA SER A 139 -15.76 -7.20 -18.28
C SER A 139 -15.48 -5.70 -18.22
N LYS A 140 -16.32 -4.90 -18.88
CA LYS A 140 -16.32 -3.43 -18.77
C LYS A 140 -16.73 -2.93 -17.37
N SER A 141 -17.38 -3.77 -16.57
CA SER A 141 -17.76 -3.47 -15.18
C SER A 141 -16.64 -3.74 -14.19
N ASP A 142 -15.50 -4.31 -14.62
CA ASP A 142 -14.40 -4.57 -13.72
C ASP A 142 -13.86 -3.26 -13.11
N LYS A 143 -13.71 -3.24 -11.79
CA LYS A 143 -13.30 -2.03 -11.07
C LYS A 143 -11.79 -1.82 -11.14
N PRO A 144 -11.31 -0.57 -11.30
CA PRO A 144 -9.92 -0.22 -11.03
C PRO A 144 -9.61 -0.36 -9.53
N LEU A 145 -8.34 -0.24 -9.16
CA LEU A 145 -7.94 -0.15 -7.75
C LEU A 145 -8.67 0.98 -7.04
N MET A 146 -9.05 0.72 -5.79
CA MET A 146 -9.58 1.76 -4.91
C MET A 146 -8.44 2.74 -4.58
N GLN A 147 -8.63 4.02 -4.86
CA GLN A 147 -7.65 5.07 -4.57
C GLN A 147 -7.97 5.77 -3.26
N TYR A 148 -6.95 5.98 -2.43
CA TYR A 148 -7.03 6.87 -1.28
C TYR A 148 -6.61 8.29 -1.67
N ARG A 149 -7.19 9.30 -1.01
CA ARG A 149 -6.69 10.66 -1.10
C ARG A 149 -5.33 10.72 -0.42
N VAL A 150 -4.37 11.34 -1.10
CA VAL A 150 -3.03 11.58 -0.58
C VAL A 150 -2.81 13.07 -0.44
N THR A 151 -2.41 13.51 0.75
CA THR A 151 -1.90 14.86 0.99
C THR A 151 -0.48 14.75 1.48
N TYR A 152 0.46 15.31 0.71
CA TYR A 152 1.89 15.31 1.05
C TYR A 152 2.51 16.64 0.61
N GLY A 153 3.05 17.39 1.56
CA GLY A 153 3.64 18.72 1.33
C GLY A 153 5.13 18.68 0.96
N GLY A 154 5.69 17.50 0.70
CA GLY A 154 7.12 17.31 0.40
C GLY A 154 7.97 16.97 1.62
N LYS A 155 9.28 16.89 1.41
CA LYS A 155 10.24 16.40 2.41
C LYS A 155 10.14 17.17 3.73
N GLY A 156 10.04 16.43 4.83
CA GLY A 156 9.92 16.99 6.19
C GLY A 156 8.48 17.31 6.62
N THR A 157 7.49 17.13 5.75
CA THR A 157 6.06 17.27 6.08
C THR A 157 5.40 15.94 6.42
N ASP A 158 4.21 16.00 7.02
CA ASP A 158 3.38 14.82 7.24
C ASP A 158 2.74 14.36 5.92
N ILE A 159 2.55 13.04 5.79
CA ILE A 159 1.73 12.44 4.76
C ILE A 159 0.41 11.95 5.38
N TYR A 160 -0.69 12.29 4.71
CA TYR A 160 -2.02 11.80 5.04
C TYR A 160 -2.53 10.94 3.89
N VAL A 161 -2.99 9.73 4.24
CA VAL A 161 -3.61 8.77 3.31
C VAL A 161 -4.95 8.34 3.91
N GLY A 162 -6.04 8.60 3.21
CA GLY A 162 -7.40 8.29 3.68
C GLY A 162 -8.48 8.77 2.72
N ASN A 163 -9.75 8.61 3.09
CA ASN A 163 -10.91 9.10 2.34
C ASN A 163 -11.45 10.40 2.95
#